data_AF-X1L9B0-F1
#
_entry.id   AF-X1L9B0-F1
#
_cell.length_a   1.000
_cell.length_b   1.000
_cell.length_c   1.000
_cell.angle_alpha   90.00
_cell.angle_beta   90.00
_cell.angle_gamma   90.00
#
_symmetry.space_group_name_H-M   'P 1'
#
loop_
_entity.id
_entity.type
_entity.pdbx_description
1 polymer ?
#
loop_
_entity_poly.entity_id
_entity_poly.type
_entity_poly.pdbx_seq_one_letter_code
_entity_poly.pdbx_strand_id
1 'polypeptide(L)' 'MARVVRRQDVIDHLKAGGEVTGDPMMGYSIKGGQLNGWTVRSDTLISLLRAGLIDKEADKVSYYNHYRWKS' A
#
# COMPACT_ATOMS: atom_id res chain seq x y z
N MET A 1 8.80 -9.16 15.00
CA MET A 1 8.67 -9.68 13.62
C MET A 1 7.52 -8.97 12.94
N ALA A 2 7.77 -8.27 11.83
CA ALA A 2 6.68 -7.65 11.07
C ALA A 2 5.91 -8.75 10.34
N ARG A 3 4.61 -8.88 10.61
CA ARG A 3 3.75 -9.84 9.93
C ARG A 3 3.45 -9.30 8.53
N VAL A 4 3.83 -10.05 7.50
CA VAL A 4 3.45 -9.72 6.12
C VAL A 4 1.95 -10.01 5.97
N VAL A 5 1.19 -9.00 5.56
CA VAL A 5 -0.25 -9.12 5.35
C VAL A 5 -0.53 -9.94 4.10
N ARG A 6 -1.63 -10.70 4.10
CA ARG A 6 -2.09 -11.36 2.88
C ARG A 6 -2.61 -10.31 1.91
N ARG A 7 -2.44 -10.58 0.62
CA ARG A 7 -2.94 -9.72 -0.47
C ARG A 7 -4.43 -9.40 -0.35
N GLN A 8 -5.24 -10.39 0.03
CA GLN A 8 -6.69 -10.22 0.12
C GLN A 8 -7.06 -9.20 1.21
N ASP A 9 -6.49 -9.30 2.41
CA ASP A 9 -6.77 -8.36 3.49
C ASP A 9 -6.40 -6.92 3.12
N VAL A 10 -5.33 -6.74 2.33
CA VAL A 10 -4.92 -5.41 1.81
C VAL A 10 -5.98 -4.87 0.84
N ILE A 11 -6.48 -5.71 -0.06
CA ILE A 11 -7.54 -5.33 -0.99
C ILE A 11 -8.82 -4.97 -0.23
N ASP A 12 -9.22 -5.78 0.73
CA ASP A 12 -10.43 -5.56 1.51
C ASP A 12 -10.33 -4.28 2.34
N HIS A 13 -9.16 -3.99 2.92
CA HIS A 13 -8.90 -2.74 3.63
C HIS A 13 -9.01 -1.52 2.72
N LEU A 14 -8.36 -1.56 1.55
CA LEU A 14 -8.41 -0.45 0.58
C LEU A 14 -9.85 -0.23 0.08
N LYS A 15 -10.58 -1.31 -0.26
CA LYS A 15 -11.98 -1.25 -0.68
C LYS A 15 -12.92 -0.71 0.40
N ALA A 16 -12.60 -0.94 1.67
CA ALA A 16 -13.35 -0.37 2.79
C ALA A 16 -13.09 1.14 2.99
N GLY A 17 -12.34 1.79 2.10
CA GLY A 17 -11.93 3.20 2.22
C GLY A 17 -10.66 3.39 3.04
N GLY A 18 -9.98 2.30 3.40
CA GLY A 18 -8.69 2.34 4.07
C GLY A 18 -7.57 2.79 3.14
N GLU A 19 -6.45 3.15 3.74
CA GLU A 19 -5.26 3.63 3.05
C GLU A 19 -4.06 2.79 3.47
N VAL A 20 -3.21 2.48 2.50
CA VAL A 20 -1.88 1.94 2.77
C VAL A 20 -0.89 3.05 2.50
N THR A 21 -0.12 3.46 3.51
CA THR A 21 1.03 4.33 3.25
C THR A 21 2.27 3.47 3.02
N GLY A 22 3.36 4.03 2.52
CA GLY A 22 4.63 3.31 2.51
C GLY A 22 5.74 4.04 1.80
N ASP A 23 6.98 3.62 2.06
CA ASP A 23 8.19 4.26 1.54
C ASP A 23 8.14 4.51 0.01
N PRO A 24 8.93 5.47 -0.51
CA PRO A 24 9.14 5.62 -1.93
C PRO A 24 9.51 4.25 -2.49
N MET A 25 8.88 3.84 -3.60
CA MET A 25 9.16 2.57 -4.27
C MET A 25 10.64 2.49 -4.70
N MET A 26 11.53 2.18 -3.77
CA MET A 26 12.93 1.88 -3.96
C MET A 26 13.09 0.36 -3.81
N GLY A 27 12.55 -0.38 -4.78
CA GLY A 27 12.72 -1.83 -4.90
C GLY A 27 11.54 -2.71 -4.45
N TYR A 28 11.84 -3.98 -4.16
CA TYR A 28 10.89 -5.09 -4.02
C TYR A 28 10.03 -5.09 -2.73
N SER A 29 10.16 -4.11 -1.85
CA SER A 29 9.42 -4.08 -0.58
C SER A 29 9.03 -2.66 -0.15
N ILE A 30 7.72 -2.38 -0.12
CA ILE A 30 7.12 -1.21 0.48
C ILE A 30 6.88 -1.62 1.93
N LYS A 31 7.56 -0.97 2.88
CA LYS A 31 7.02 -1.01 4.24
C LYS A 31 5.68 -0.31 4.16
N GLY A 32 4.60 -1.09 4.22
CA GLY A 32 3.25 -0.57 4.39
C GLY A 32 3.26 0.28 5.64
N GLY A 33 3.46 1.58 5.48
CA GLY A 33 3.36 2.58 6.51
C GLY A 33 2.03 2.36 7.22
N GLN A 34 2.17 1.93 8.47
CA GLN A 34 1.17 1.97 9.52
C GLN A 34 -0.24 1.47 9.16
N LEU A 35 -0.34 0.31 8.53
CA LEU A 35 -1.50 -0.56 8.79
C LEU A 35 -1.19 -1.33 10.07
N ASN A 36 -1.27 -0.67 11.23
CA ASN A 36 -1.03 -1.25 12.57
C ASN A 36 0.29 -2.06 12.70
N GLY A 37 1.36 -1.61 12.04
CA GLY A 37 2.68 -2.28 12.08
C GLY A 37 2.83 -3.48 11.15
N TRP A 38 1.92 -3.65 10.19
CA TRP A 38 2.01 -4.72 9.21
C TRP A 38 2.89 -4.36 8.01
N THR A 39 3.44 -5.37 7.33
CA THR A 39 4.20 -5.18 6.09
C THR A 39 3.36 -5.63 4.90
N VAL A 40 3.15 -4.75 3.93
CA VAL A 40 2.48 -5.06 2.66
C VAL A 40 3.54 -5.35 1.60
N ARG A 41 3.35 -6.37 0.77
CA ARG A 41 4.32 -6.65 -0.30
C ARG A 41 4.17 -5.64 -1.44
N SER A 42 5.30 -5.17 -1.99
CA SER A 42 5.29 -4.28 -3.16
C SER A 42 4.56 -4.87 -4.35
N ASP A 43 4.72 -6.18 -4.59
CA ASP A 43 4.10 -6.86 -5.73
C ASP A 43 2.58 -6.68 -5.77
N THR A 44 1.95 -6.62 -4.58
CA THR A 44 0.51 -6.50 -4.46
C THR A 44 0.07 -5.09 -4.84
N LEU A 45 0.70 -4.06 -4.28
CA LEU A 45 0.40 -2.66 -4.62
C LEU A 45 0.73 -2.36 -6.09
N ILE A 46 1.86 -2.86 -6.61
CA ILE A 46 2.23 -2.73 -8.03
C ILE A 46 1.20 -3.40 -8.92
N SER A 47 0.76 -4.61 -8.59
CA SER A 47 -0.25 -5.35 -9.36
C SER A 47 -1.59 -4.59 -9.38
N LEU A 48 -2.00 -4.03 -8.24
CA LEU A 48 -3.23 -3.24 -8.14
C LEU A 48 -3.13 -1.91 -8.90
N LEU A 49 -2.00 -1.21 -8.82
CA LEU A 49 -1.73 0.01 -9.58
C LEU A 49 -1.75 -0.24 -11.08
N ARG A 50 -1.07 -1.29 -11.55
CA ARG A 50 -1.04 -1.67 -12.97
C ARG A 50 -2.42 -2.08 -13.48
N ALA A 51 -3.24 -2.68 -12.62
CA ALA A 51 -4.63 -2.99 -12.93
C ALA A 51 -5.54 -1.75 -12.88
N GLY A 52 -5.02 -0.58 -12.47
CA GLY A 52 -5.80 0.65 -12.34
C GLY A 52 -6.84 0.61 -11.21
N LEU A 53 -6.66 -0.28 -10.23
CA LEU A 53 -7.61 -0.49 -9.12
C LEU A 53 -7.38 0.42 -7.92
N ILE A 54 -6.17 0.98 -7.82
CA ILE A 54 -5.77 1.86 -6.72
C ILE A 54 -5.03 3.06 -7.32
N ASP A 55 -5.12 4.20 -6.65
CA ASP A 55 -4.34 5.39 -6.97
C ASP A 55 -3.16 5.52 -6.00
N LYS A 56 -2.09 6.16 -6.48
CA LYS A 56 -0.89 6.46 -5.71
C LYS A 56 -0.76 7.97 -5.59
N GLU A 57 -0.83 8.48 -4.38
CA GLU A 57 -0.59 9.87 -4.04
C GLU A 57 0.75 9.97 -3.29
N ALA A 58 1.72 10.69 -3.84
CA ALA A 58 2.97 10.95 -3.12
C ALA A 58 2.70 12.04 -2.08
N ASP A 59 2.95 11.76 -0.80
CA ASP A 59 2.94 12.81 0.20
C ASP A 59 4.17 13.69 0.00
N LYS A 60 3.96 15.00 -0.08
CA LYS A 60 5.06 15.96 -0.27
C LYS A 60 5.72 16.34 1.06
N VAL A 61 5.06 16.02 2.18
CA VAL A 61 5.48 16.39 3.53
C VAL A 61 6.28 15.26 4.17
N SER A 62 5.76 14.03 4.07
CA SER A 62 6.40 12.80 4.47
C SER A 62 6.92 12.12 3.22
N TYR A 63 8.12 11.56 3.24
CA TYR A 63 8.67 10.81 2.09
C TYR A 63 7.89 9.51 1.78
N TYR A 64 6.62 9.38 2.16
CA TYR A 64 5.78 8.22 1.93
C TYR A 64 4.82 8.44 0.75
N ASN A 65 4.38 7.34 0.15
CA ASN A 65 3.26 7.32 -0.79
C ASN A 65 2.04 6.74 -0.11
N HIS A 66 0.89 7.32 -0.42
CA HIS A 66 -0.43 6.89 -0.02
C HIS A 66 -1.05 6.11 -1.18
N TYR A 67 -1.53 4.92 -0.88
CA TYR A 67 -2.21 4.04 -1.82
C TYR A 67 -3.65 3.89 -1.36
N ARG A 68 -4.61 4.24 -2.22
CA ARG A 68 -6.04 4.23 -1.93
C ARG A 68 -6.81 3.51 -3.01
N TRP A 69 -7.92 2.86 -2.65
CA TRP A 69 -8.78 2.25 -3.66
C TRP A 69 -9.35 3.31 -4.60
N LYS A 70 -9.28 3.03 -5.90
CA LYS A 70 -9.86 3.88 -6.91
C LYS A 70 -11.36 3.63 -6.93
N SER A 71 -12.13 4.65 -6.53
CA SER A 71 -13.59 4.62 -6.60
C SER A 71 -14.09 4.61 -8.04
#